data_AF-A0A7X3ZJE3-F1
#
_entry.id   AF-A0A7X3ZJE3-F1
#
_cell.length_a   1.000
_cell.length_b   1.000
_cell.length_c   1.000
_cell.angle_alpha   90.00
_cell.angle_beta   90.00
_cell.angle_gamma   90.00
#
_symmetry.space_group_name_H-M   'P 1'
#
loop_
_entity.id
_entity.type
_entity.pdbx_description
1 polymer ?
#
loop_
_entity_poly.entity_id
_entity_poly.type
_entity_poly.pdbx_seq_one_letter_code
_entity_poly.pdbx_strand_id
1 'polypeptide(L)'
;AFLRDTDPTVYIRLNTFIMDNDGRNRRRITNYEGNDRGLAFSPDGAKLITSRMPNRGVNAFGLMVVDIKTGTEIRISNLEMRDVDWSPDGKQIIFLNDPFRVNEHNLWIVNADGTNPRPWIPLKRNVHRGKPRWSPSNQQILYTETDLRIFEQVNEKGQKIISIRPAGTYRYIIRNVNGGGERILDIPKGWWDHSVAWMDNGEAVLICAFDDVDHIKDQDRSTQLYRYDLATDEITQLTHSLEYKMYVDWISDEVYAVSPVGKYPVLWGELKKDYSAGR
;
A
#
# COMPACT_ATOMS: atom_id res chain seq x y z
N ALA A 1 0.50 5.25 13.68
CA ALA A 1 -0.46 4.19 14.02
C ALA A 1 0.19 2.84 13.77
N PHE A 2 -0.19 1.82 14.55
CA PHE A 2 0.34 0.46 14.42
C PHE A 2 -0.67 -0.56 14.92
N LEU A 3 -0.53 -1.80 14.44
CA LEU A 3 -1.31 -2.95 14.90
C LEU A 3 -0.59 -3.61 16.07
N ARG A 4 -1.34 -4.05 17.06
CA ARG A 4 -0.80 -4.79 18.20
C ARG A 4 -1.72 -5.94 18.57
N ASP A 5 -1.13 -7.10 18.84
CA ASP A 5 -1.85 -8.22 19.44
C ASP A 5 -2.26 -7.86 20.88
N THR A 6 -3.56 -7.94 21.13
CA THR A 6 -4.18 -7.59 22.40
C THR A 6 -4.63 -8.80 23.21
N ASP A 7 -4.65 -9.99 22.60
CA ASP A 7 -4.98 -11.24 23.28
C ASP A 7 -4.31 -12.43 22.57
N PRO A 8 -3.17 -12.92 23.10
CA PRO A 8 -2.44 -14.03 22.50
C PRO A 8 -3.12 -15.39 22.72
N THR A 9 -4.20 -15.46 23.50
CA THR A 9 -4.93 -16.71 23.80
C THR A 9 -6.04 -16.99 22.80
N VAL A 10 -6.48 -15.97 22.07
CA VAL A 10 -7.35 -16.08 20.90
C VAL A 10 -6.46 -16.01 19.65
N TYR A 11 -6.77 -16.77 18.59
CA TYR A 11 -6.06 -16.65 17.30
C TYR A 11 -5.89 -15.16 16.96
N ILE A 12 -4.64 -14.66 17.05
CA ILE A 12 -4.14 -13.27 16.95
C ILE A 12 -5.26 -12.22 16.94
N ARG A 13 -5.38 -11.38 17.97
CA ARG A 13 -6.34 -10.25 17.98
C ARG A 13 -5.62 -8.93 17.77
N LEU A 14 -5.43 -8.54 16.50
CA LEU A 14 -4.83 -7.27 16.14
C LEU A 14 -5.81 -6.12 16.29
N ASN A 15 -5.44 -5.13 17.11
CA ASN A 15 -6.13 -3.84 17.15
C ASN A 15 -5.21 -2.68 16.83
N THR A 16 -5.84 -1.58 16.49
CA THR A 16 -5.17 -0.38 16.04
C THR A 16 -4.86 0.55 17.20
N PHE A 17 -3.59 0.95 17.28
CA PHE A 17 -3.05 1.90 18.24
C PHE A 17 -2.47 3.11 17.52
N ILE A 18 -2.48 4.26 18.20
CA ILE A 18 -1.72 5.44 17.80
C ILE A 18 -0.76 5.82 18.92
N MET A 19 0.36 6.41 18.55
CA MET A 19 1.35 6.99 19.45
C MET A 19 2.03 8.15 18.72
N ASP A 20 2.72 8.98 19.47
CA ASP A 20 3.58 10.03 18.92
C ASP A 20 4.82 9.41 18.26
N ASN A 21 5.48 10.20 17.41
CA ASN A 21 6.77 9.88 16.77
C ASN A 21 7.80 9.32 17.76
N ASP A 22 7.90 9.93 18.93
CA ASP A 22 8.87 9.56 19.97
C ASP A 22 8.42 8.36 20.82
N GLY A 23 7.33 7.70 20.43
CA GLY A 23 6.75 6.53 21.12
C GLY A 23 5.88 6.87 22.33
N ARG A 24 5.72 8.15 22.69
CA ARG A 24 4.85 8.57 23.80
C ARG A 24 3.38 8.58 23.41
N ASN A 25 2.51 8.83 24.40
CA ASN A 25 1.07 9.00 24.25
C ASN A 25 0.37 7.86 23.49
N ARG A 26 0.88 6.63 23.67
CA ARG A 26 0.29 5.44 23.09
C ARG A 26 -1.13 5.23 23.63
N ARG A 27 -2.10 5.15 22.72
CA ARG A 27 -3.48 4.77 23.05
C ARG A 27 -4.09 3.87 21.98
N ARG A 28 -5.06 3.05 22.40
CA ARG A 28 -5.86 2.19 21.52
C ARG A 28 -6.94 3.04 20.85
N ILE A 29 -7.16 2.81 19.55
CA ILE A 29 -8.19 3.50 18.75
C ILE A 29 -9.40 2.60 18.52
N THR A 30 -9.17 1.31 18.27
CA THR A 30 -10.23 0.35 17.95
C THR A 30 -10.35 -0.72 19.04
N ASN A 31 -11.57 -1.19 19.31
CA ASN A 31 -11.84 -2.33 20.19
C ASN A 31 -12.61 -3.44 19.46
N TYR A 32 -12.16 -3.81 18.27
CA TYR A 32 -12.79 -4.86 17.48
C TYR A 32 -12.45 -6.24 18.07
N GLU A 33 -13.44 -7.14 18.12
CA GLU A 33 -13.24 -8.51 18.57
C GLU A 33 -12.46 -9.36 17.56
N GLY A 34 -12.44 -8.95 16.28
CA GLY A 34 -11.61 -9.55 15.24
C GLY A 34 -10.24 -8.88 15.05
N ASN A 35 -9.71 -9.02 13.85
CA ASN A 35 -8.43 -8.48 13.40
C ASN A 35 -8.59 -7.21 12.58
N ASP A 36 -7.89 -6.15 12.98
CA ASP A 36 -7.65 -4.99 12.12
C ASP A 36 -6.46 -5.26 11.19
N ARG A 37 -6.54 -4.78 9.93
CA ARG A 37 -5.47 -4.85 8.92
C ARG A 37 -5.48 -3.62 8.02
N GLY A 38 -4.30 -3.24 7.52
CA GLY A 38 -4.13 -2.09 6.61
C GLY A 38 -4.44 -0.77 7.30
N LEU A 39 -3.56 0.22 7.20
CA LEU A 39 -3.73 1.49 7.92
C LEU A 39 -3.31 2.67 7.02
N ALA A 40 -4.22 3.62 6.81
CA ALA A 40 -3.87 4.92 6.22
C ALA A 40 -4.61 6.07 6.91
N PHE A 41 -3.88 7.13 7.22
CA PHE A 41 -4.46 8.36 7.75
C PHE A 41 -5.15 9.15 6.64
N SER A 42 -6.23 9.86 6.99
CA SER A 42 -6.72 10.94 6.15
C SER A 42 -5.68 12.07 6.06
N PRO A 43 -5.72 12.93 5.03
CA PRO A 43 -4.72 13.98 4.84
C PRO A 43 -4.69 15.01 5.98
N ASP A 44 -5.85 15.28 6.59
CA ASP A 44 -5.99 16.13 7.78
C ASP A 44 -5.59 15.41 9.08
N GLY A 45 -5.28 14.11 9.00
CA GLY A 45 -4.90 13.25 10.10
C GLY A 45 -5.98 13.06 11.18
N ALA A 46 -7.21 13.48 10.92
CA ALA A 46 -8.33 13.34 11.84
C ALA A 46 -8.95 11.94 11.81
N LYS A 47 -8.74 11.19 10.73
CA LYS A 47 -9.33 9.87 10.50
C LYS A 47 -8.28 8.85 10.12
N LEU A 48 -8.64 7.59 10.31
CA LEU A 48 -7.84 6.44 9.95
C LEU A 48 -8.72 5.42 9.23
N ILE A 49 -8.26 4.88 8.12
CA ILE A 49 -8.91 3.74 7.48
C ILE A 49 -8.28 2.43 7.96
N THR A 50 -9.12 1.43 8.24
CA THR A 50 -8.72 0.07 8.60
C THR A 50 -9.65 -0.96 7.99
N SER A 51 -9.13 -2.12 7.63
CA SER A 51 -9.90 -3.31 7.23
C SER A 51 -10.17 -4.17 8.45
N ARG A 52 -11.35 -4.77 8.52
CA ARG A 52 -11.76 -5.70 9.57
C ARG A 52 -11.89 -7.11 9.05
N MET A 53 -11.26 -8.03 9.75
CA MET A 53 -11.34 -9.47 9.53
C MET A 53 -11.93 -10.17 10.76
N PRO A 54 -13.10 -10.82 10.64
CA PRO A 54 -13.65 -11.63 11.73
C PRO A 54 -12.73 -12.82 12.09
N ASN A 55 -12.74 -13.25 13.36
CA ASN A 55 -11.88 -14.34 13.85
C ASN A 55 -12.24 -15.75 13.32
N ARG A 56 -13.40 -15.93 12.67
CA ARG A 56 -13.83 -17.25 12.17
C ARG A 56 -14.54 -17.16 10.81
N GLY A 57 -14.00 -17.87 9.83
CA GLY A 57 -14.75 -18.60 8.81
C GLY A 57 -15.38 -17.81 7.65
N VAL A 58 -15.22 -16.49 7.56
CA VAL A 58 -15.78 -15.73 6.43
C VAL A 58 -14.78 -14.67 5.96
N ASN A 59 -14.55 -14.60 4.64
CA ASN A 59 -13.92 -13.49 3.92
C ASN A 59 -14.76 -12.20 4.01
N ALA A 60 -15.34 -11.90 5.17
CA ALA A 60 -16.16 -10.73 5.39
C ALA A 60 -15.27 -9.57 5.80
N PHE A 61 -14.57 -9.01 4.80
CA PHE A 61 -13.82 -7.79 4.99
C PHE A 61 -14.77 -6.60 5.12
N GLY A 62 -14.47 -5.70 6.05
CA GLY A 62 -15.19 -4.45 6.20
C GLY A 62 -14.20 -3.30 6.22
N LEU A 63 -14.37 -2.33 5.33
CA LEU A 63 -13.56 -1.12 5.33
C LEU A 63 -14.18 -0.12 6.28
N MET A 64 -13.40 0.30 7.25
CA MET A 64 -13.83 1.18 8.32
C MET A 64 -13.04 2.47 8.26
N VAL A 65 -13.72 3.60 8.33
CA VAL A 65 -13.11 4.88 8.65
C VAL A 65 -13.37 5.17 10.12
N VAL A 66 -12.30 5.43 10.86
CA VAL A 66 -12.30 5.66 12.30
C VAL A 66 -11.91 7.11 12.57
N ASP A 67 -12.75 7.85 13.28
CA ASP A 67 -12.39 9.15 13.82
C ASP A 67 -11.38 8.96 14.96
N ILE A 68 -10.21 9.58 14.83
CA ILE A 68 -9.11 9.37 15.77
C ILE A 68 -9.41 9.99 17.13
N LYS A 69 -10.17 11.09 17.17
CA LYS A 69 -10.47 11.82 18.40
C LYS A 69 -11.53 11.09 19.22
N THR A 70 -12.61 10.64 18.59
CA THR A 70 -13.75 10.03 19.28
C THR A 70 -13.69 8.51 19.31
N GLY A 71 -12.94 7.89 18.40
CA GLY A 71 -12.99 6.43 18.17
C GLY A 71 -14.28 5.97 17.49
N THR A 72 -15.11 6.90 16.99
CA THR A 72 -16.33 6.56 16.24
C THR A 72 -15.96 6.04 14.86
N GLU A 73 -16.75 5.09 14.35
CA GLU A 73 -16.41 4.35 13.14
C GLU A 73 -17.59 4.30 12.19
N ILE A 74 -17.30 4.39 10.90
CA ILE A 74 -18.27 4.14 9.84
C ILE A 74 -17.75 3.03 8.93
N ARG A 75 -18.63 2.13 8.50
CA ARG A 75 -18.29 1.13 7.48
C ARG A 75 -18.52 1.75 6.10
N ILE A 76 -17.46 1.84 5.32
CA ILE A 76 -17.50 2.46 3.99
C ILE A 76 -17.60 1.44 2.84
N SER A 77 -17.31 0.16 3.10
CA SER A 77 -17.42 -0.90 2.09
C SER A 77 -17.41 -2.31 2.72
N ASN A 78 -17.90 -3.30 1.96
CA ASN A 78 -17.79 -4.74 2.26
C ASN A 78 -16.65 -5.42 1.48
N LEU A 79 -15.84 -4.63 0.78
CA LEU A 79 -14.72 -5.11 -0.02
C LEU A 79 -13.49 -5.37 0.84
N GLU A 80 -12.55 -6.17 0.32
CA GLU A 80 -11.22 -6.27 0.90
C GLU A 80 -10.42 -5.02 0.57
N MET A 81 -9.51 -4.63 1.46
CA MET A 81 -8.60 -3.51 1.25
C MET A 81 -7.17 -3.95 1.47
N ARG A 82 -6.38 -3.67 0.45
CA ARG A 82 -4.92 -3.60 0.47
C ARG A 82 -4.49 -2.33 -0.25
N ASP A 83 -3.24 -1.93 -0.08
CA ASP A 83 -2.63 -0.84 -0.85
C ASP A 83 -3.49 0.43 -0.87
N VAL A 84 -3.95 0.88 0.29
CA VAL A 84 -4.91 1.98 0.39
C VAL A 84 -4.24 3.34 0.39
N ASP A 85 -4.89 4.30 -0.28
CA ASP A 85 -4.49 5.70 -0.24
C ASP A 85 -5.69 6.66 -0.25
N TRP A 86 -5.53 7.78 0.47
CA TRP A 86 -6.51 8.86 0.52
C TRP A 86 -6.21 9.89 -0.55
N SER A 87 -7.25 10.43 -1.18
CA SER A 87 -7.11 11.61 -2.00
C SER A 87 -6.59 12.78 -1.15
N PRO A 88 -5.67 13.63 -1.66
CA PRO A 88 -5.15 14.77 -0.89
C PRO A 88 -6.21 15.72 -0.33
N ASP A 89 -7.39 15.81 -0.97
CA ASP A 89 -8.52 16.60 -0.50
C ASP A 89 -9.39 15.88 0.56
N GLY A 90 -9.07 14.62 0.89
CA GLY A 90 -9.73 13.80 1.89
C GLY A 90 -11.13 13.30 1.50
N LYS A 91 -11.55 13.48 0.26
CA LYS A 91 -12.93 13.14 -0.18
C LYS A 91 -13.07 11.73 -0.73
N GLN A 92 -12.00 11.14 -1.22
CA GLN A 92 -12.02 9.85 -1.89
C GLN A 92 -10.89 8.95 -1.37
N ILE A 93 -11.11 7.65 -1.49
CA ILE A 93 -10.18 6.63 -1.06
C ILE A 93 -10.04 5.66 -2.23
N ILE A 94 -8.80 5.38 -2.61
CA ILE A 94 -8.48 4.33 -3.59
C ILE A 94 -7.84 3.15 -2.87
N PHE A 95 -8.18 1.94 -3.29
CA PHE A 95 -7.65 0.72 -2.68
C PHE A 95 -7.66 -0.45 -3.66
N LEU A 96 -6.84 -1.45 -3.36
CA LEU A 96 -6.87 -2.75 -3.99
C LEU A 96 -7.91 -3.65 -3.31
N ASN A 97 -8.87 -4.12 -4.09
CA ASN A 97 -9.88 -5.12 -3.71
C ASN A 97 -9.48 -6.50 -4.24
N ASP A 98 -9.41 -7.48 -3.32
CA ASP A 98 -9.12 -8.93 -3.49
C ASP A 98 -8.08 -9.29 -4.59
N PRO A 99 -6.85 -9.67 -4.21
CA PRO A 99 -5.74 -9.81 -5.14
C PRO A 99 -5.76 -11.03 -6.09
N PHE A 100 -6.73 -11.96 -6.02
CA PHE A 100 -6.64 -13.21 -6.81
C PHE A 100 -7.89 -13.60 -7.60
N ARG A 101 -8.78 -12.65 -7.89
CA ARG A 101 -9.91 -12.88 -8.78
C ARG A 101 -9.55 -12.54 -10.22
N VAL A 102 -9.45 -13.57 -11.06
CA VAL A 102 -9.14 -13.41 -12.48
C VAL A 102 -10.25 -12.61 -13.16
N ASN A 103 -9.87 -11.60 -13.92
CA ASN A 103 -10.80 -10.78 -14.69
C ASN A 103 -11.81 -9.99 -13.83
N GLU A 104 -11.49 -9.69 -12.58
CA GLU A 104 -12.24 -8.72 -11.76
C GLU A 104 -11.46 -7.41 -11.57
N HIS A 105 -12.18 -6.29 -11.41
CA HIS A 105 -11.53 -5.00 -11.19
C HIS A 105 -10.82 -4.99 -9.84
N ASN A 106 -9.50 -4.82 -9.87
CA ASN A 106 -8.67 -4.82 -8.67
C ASN A 106 -8.65 -3.44 -7.98
N LEU A 107 -8.57 -2.33 -8.73
CA LEU A 107 -8.54 -0.99 -8.13
C LEU A 107 -9.93 -0.37 -8.03
N TRP A 108 -10.31 0.01 -6.81
CA TRP A 108 -11.60 0.58 -6.48
C TRP A 108 -11.44 1.95 -5.86
N ILE A 109 -12.43 2.82 -6.11
CA ILE A 109 -12.55 4.13 -5.48
C ILE A 109 -13.89 4.20 -4.74
N VAL A 110 -13.88 4.82 -3.57
CA VAL A 110 -15.06 5.10 -2.75
C VAL A 110 -14.95 6.49 -2.16
N ASN A 111 -16.07 7.16 -1.93
CA ASN A 111 -16.06 8.42 -1.19
C ASN A 111 -15.72 8.15 0.30
N ALA A 112 -15.11 9.12 0.97
CA ALA A 112 -14.70 8.99 2.37
C ALA A 112 -15.85 8.76 3.36
N ASP A 113 -17.08 9.07 2.95
CA ASP A 113 -18.32 8.79 3.68
C ASP A 113 -18.92 7.40 3.39
N GLY A 114 -18.29 6.63 2.50
CA GLY A 114 -18.75 5.29 2.09
C GLY A 114 -19.71 5.26 0.91
N THR A 115 -20.04 6.41 0.33
CA THR A 115 -20.91 6.46 -0.84
C THR A 115 -20.14 6.19 -2.14
N ASN A 116 -20.87 5.79 -3.18
CA ASN A 116 -20.36 5.58 -4.53
C ASN A 116 -19.13 4.64 -4.67
N PRO A 117 -19.11 3.45 -4.02
CA PRO A 117 -18.05 2.48 -4.26
C PRO A 117 -18.13 1.97 -5.70
N ARG A 118 -17.02 2.08 -6.45
CA ARG A 118 -16.97 1.63 -7.86
C ARG A 118 -15.55 1.24 -8.27
N PRO A 119 -15.39 0.40 -9.30
CA PRO A 119 -14.11 0.28 -9.99
C PRO A 119 -13.60 1.64 -10.47
N TRP A 120 -12.30 1.90 -10.30
CA TRP A 120 -11.72 3.16 -10.75
C TRP A 120 -11.62 3.22 -12.28
N ILE A 121 -11.03 2.18 -12.90
CA ILE A 121 -10.83 2.08 -14.36
C ILE A 121 -11.26 0.72 -14.90
N PRO A 122 -11.63 0.65 -16.21
CA PRO A 122 -11.92 -0.61 -16.88
C PRO A 122 -10.80 -1.64 -16.73
N LEU A 123 -11.16 -2.91 -16.57
CA LEU A 123 -10.19 -3.98 -16.46
C LEU A 123 -9.66 -4.38 -17.84
N LYS A 124 -8.34 -4.59 -17.93
CA LYS A 124 -7.72 -5.32 -19.04
C LYS A 124 -7.66 -6.81 -18.66
N ARG A 125 -8.03 -7.73 -19.55
CA ARG A 125 -8.01 -9.18 -19.25
C ARG A 125 -6.60 -9.63 -18.85
N ASN A 126 -6.51 -10.54 -17.89
CA ASN A 126 -5.26 -11.16 -17.42
C ASN A 126 -4.19 -10.15 -16.94
N VAL A 127 -4.62 -9.07 -16.28
CA VAL A 127 -3.74 -8.07 -15.70
C VAL A 127 -4.09 -7.90 -14.22
N HIS A 128 -3.07 -7.69 -13.39
CA HIS A 128 -3.22 -7.29 -12.00
C HIS A 128 -2.66 -5.89 -11.82
N ARG A 129 -3.41 -5.05 -11.10
CA ARG A 129 -2.99 -3.71 -10.70
C ARG A 129 -2.95 -3.61 -9.19
N GLY A 130 -1.94 -2.94 -8.65
CA GLY A 130 -1.75 -2.76 -7.21
C GLY A 130 -1.11 -1.43 -6.87
N LYS A 131 -0.90 -1.19 -5.57
CA LYS A 131 -0.17 -0.03 -5.04
C LYS A 131 -0.63 1.33 -5.57
N PRO A 132 -1.95 1.62 -5.61
CA PRO A 132 -2.42 2.93 -6.06
C PRO A 132 -1.99 4.04 -5.10
N ARG A 133 -1.52 5.17 -5.64
CA ARG A 133 -1.13 6.36 -4.89
C ARG A 133 -1.61 7.62 -5.59
N TRP A 134 -2.36 8.44 -4.89
CA TRP A 134 -2.78 9.75 -5.36
C TRP A 134 -1.58 10.68 -5.51
N SER A 135 -1.55 11.41 -6.61
CA SER A 135 -0.65 12.55 -6.78
C SER A 135 -1.00 13.64 -5.78
N PRO A 136 -0.03 14.42 -5.25
CA PRO A 136 -0.29 15.54 -4.36
C PRO A 136 -1.26 16.59 -4.91
N SER A 137 -1.31 16.74 -6.24
CA SER A 137 -2.21 17.66 -6.94
C SER A 137 -3.67 17.20 -7.03
N ASN A 138 -4.00 15.99 -6.54
CA ASN A 138 -5.32 15.37 -6.64
C ASN A 138 -5.81 15.06 -8.07
N GLN A 139 -4.91 15.06 -9.07
CA GLN A 139 -5.28 14.91 -10.48
C GLN A 139 -4.92 13.55 -11.08
N GLN A 140 -3.93 12.87 -10.51
CA GLN A 140 -3.37 11.64 -11.06
C GLN A 140 -3.24 10.56 -9.99
N ILE A 141 -3.13 9.32 -10.44
CA ILE A 141 -2.86 8.14 -9.62
C ILE A 141 -1.68 7.41 -10.25
N LEU A 142 -0.67 7.12 -9.42
CA LEU A 142 0.42 6.19 -9.70
C LEU A 142 -0.02 4.79 -9.26
N TYR A 143 0.23 3.76 -10.06
CA TYR A 143 -0.04 2.37 -9.69
C TYR A 143 0.91 1.42 -10.43
N THR A 144 0.99 0.18 -9.95
CA THR A 144 1.74 -0.88 -10.64
C THR A 144 0.80 -1.78 -11.44
N GLU A 145 1.27 -2.31 -12.56
CA GLU A 145 0.51 -3.21 -13.45
C GLU A 145 1.41 -4.36 -13.91
N THR A 146 1.02 -5.61 -13.61
CA THR A 146 1.68 -6.82 -14.11
C THR A 146 0.69 -7.67 -14.90
N ASP A 147 1.16 -8.31 -15.97
CA ASP A 147 0.38 -9.36 -16.62
C ASP A 147 0.29 -10.59 -15.70
N LEU A 148 -0.79 -11.34 -15.82
CA LEU A 148 -1.05 -12.57 -15.08
C LEU A 148 -0.90 -13.78 -15.99
N ARG A 149 -0.18 -14.79 -15.51
CA ARG A 149 -0.11 -16.12 -16.10
C ARG A 149 -1.07 -17.05 -15.38
N ILE A 150 -1.94 -17.70 -16.14
CA ILE A 150 -2.94 -18.65 -15.63
C ILE A 150 -2.49 -20.06 -16.01
N PHE A 151 -2.30 -20.90 -14.99
CA PHE A 151 -1.97 -22.30 -15.13
C PHE A 151 -3.19 -23.11 -14.72
N GLU A 152 -3.66 -23.99 -15.60
CA GLU A 152 -4.78 -24.88 -15.33
C GLU A 152 -4.27 -26.31 -15.28
N GLN A 153 -4.63 -27.03 -14.22
CA GLN A 153 -4.31 -28.44 -14.03
C GLN A 153 -5.56 -29.19 -13.57
N VAL A 154 -5.59 -30.49 -13.79
CA VAL A 154 -6.64 -31.36 -13.25
C VAL A 154 -5.97 -32.31 -12.26
N ASN A 155 -6.45 -32.34 -11.02
CA ASN A 155 -5.91 -33.26 -10.03
C ASN A 155 -6.40 -34.70 -10.26
N GLU A 156 -5.86 -35.65 -9.49
CA GLU A 156 -6.21 -37.07 -9.57
C GLU A 156 -7.72 -37.35 -9.33
N LYS A 157 -8.44 -36.41 -8.72
CA LYS A 157 -9.89 -36.48 -8.48
C LYS A 157 -10.72 -35.84 -9.60
N GLY A 158 -10.11 -35.44 -10.71
CA GLY A 158 -10.78 -34.77 -11.82
C GLY A 158 -11.13 -33.30 -11.55
N GLN A 159 -10.60 -32.69 -10.48
CA GLN A 159 -10.91 -31.31 -10.12
C GLN A 159 -9.94 -30.34 -10.81
N LYS A 160 -10.50 -29.28 -11.39
CA LYS A 160 -9.72 -28.19 -12.00
C LYS A 160 -9.05 -27.35 -10.91
N ILE A 161 -7.73 -27.28 -10.95
CA ILE A 161 -6.89 -26.39 -10.15
C ILE A 161 -6.41 -25.25 -11.05
N ILE A 162 -6.68 -24.02 -10.63
CA ILE A 162 -6.21 -22.81 -11.30
C ILE A 162 -5.15 -22.16 -10.42
N SER A 163 -3.93 -22.02 -10.94
CA SER A 163 -2.85 -21.24 -10.32
C SER A 163 -2.63 -19.97 -11.14
N ILE A 164 -2.62 -18.82 -10.47
CA ILE A 164 -2.41 -17.52 -11.09
C ILE A 164 -1.10 -16.98 -10.55
N ARG A 165 -0.20 -16.55 -11.44
CA ARG A 165 1.09 -15.97 -11.04
C ARG A 165 1.34 -14.68 -11.82
N PRO A 166 1.96 -13.65 -11.20
CA PRO A 166 2.51 -12.54 -11.95
C PRO A 166 3.46 -13.03 -13.04
N ALA A 167 3.46 -12.37 -14.20
CA ALA A 167 4.37 -12.67 -15.30
C ALA A 167 5.83 -12.28 -15.01
N GLY A 168 6.07 -11.53 -13.92
CA GLY A 168 7.40 -11.10 -13.48
C GLY A 168 7.83 -9.73 -14.01
N THR A 169 6.98 -9.07 -14.82
CA THR A 169 7.24 -7.72 -15.35
C THR A 169 6.21 -6.74 -14.79
N TYR A 170 6.66 -5.81 -13.95
CA TYR A 170 5.85 -4.72 -13.42
C TYR A 170 6.02 -3.47 -14.28
N ARG A 171 4.90 -2.86 -14.66
CA ARG A 171 4.85 -1.51 -15.24
C ARG A 171 4.41 -0.54 -14.15
N TYR A 172 4.98 0.65 -14.15
CA TYR A 172 4.62 1.72 -13.25
C TYR A 172 3.91 2.78 -14.07
N ILE A 173 2.68 3.10 -13.70
CA ILE A 173 1.78 3.85 -14.56
C ILE A 173 1.22 5.03 -13.79
N ILE A 174 1.34 6.22 -14.37
CA ILE A 174 0.63 7.42 -13.95
C ILE A 174 -0.56 7.63 -14.89
N ARG A 175 -1.75 7.80 -14.32
CA ARG A 175 -2.99 8.03 -15.06
C ARG A 175 -3.84 9.09 -14.37
N ASN A 176 -4.61 9.87 -15.13
CA ASN A 176 -5.50 10.85 -14.54
C ASN A 176 -6.63 10.15 -13.77
N VAL A 177 -7.11 10.80 -12.72
CA VAL A 177 -8.16 10.26 -11.84
C VAL A 177 -9.47 9.95 -12.59
N ASN A 178 -9.74 10.67 -13.69
CA ASN A 178 -10.89 10.39 -14.56
C ASN A 178 -10.73 9.15 -15.45
N GLY A 179 -9.59 8.45 -15.38
CA GLY A 179 -9.26 7.26 -16.15
C GLY A 179 -8.61 7.53 -17.52
N GLY A 180 -8.55 8.79 -17.96
CA GLY A 180 -7.86 9.22 -19.16
C GLY A 180 -6.38 9.46 -18.94
N GLY A 181 -5.61 9.58 -20.03
CA GLY A 181 -4.16 9.72 -19.96
C GLY A 181 -3.48 8.44 -19.45
N GLU A 182 -2.28 8.16 -19.95
CA GLU A 182 -1.44 7.07 -19.45
C GLU A 182 0.01 7.45 -19.72
N ARG A 183 0.84 7.46 -18.68
CA ARG A 183 2.29 7.55 -18.76
C ARG A 183 2.85 6.30 -18.10
N ILE A 184 3.56 5.50 -18.86
CA ILE A 184 4.33 4.37 -18.33
C ILE A 184 5.74 4.91 -18.05
N LEU A 185 6.23 4.70 -16.83
CA LEU A 185 7.57 5.11 -16.44
C LEU A 185 8.60 4.12 -17.00
N ASP A 186 9.72 4.65 -17.51
CA ASP A 186 10.82 3.86 -18.05
C ASP A 186 11.72 3.31 -16.92
N ILE A 187 11.18 2.34 -16.18
CA ILE A 187 11.88 1.69 -15.08
C ILE A 187 12.50 0.37 -15.58
N PRO A 188 13.77 0.07 -15.25
CA PRO A 188 14.44 -1.14 -15.69
C PRO A 188 13.64 -2.41 -15.44
N LYS A 189 13.64 -3.30 -16.44
CA LYS A 189 13.05 -4.64 -16.30
C LYS A 189 13.85 -5.44 -15.27
N GLY A 190 13.15 -6.27 -14.50
CA GLY A 190 13.76 -7.09 -13.45
C GLY A 190 13.66 -6.47 -12.05
N TRP A 191 13.34 -5.18 -11.95
CA TRP A 191 13.01 -4.59 -10.67
C TRP A 191 11.73 -5.20 -10.11
N TRP A 192 11.82 -5.66 -8.87
CA TRP A 192 10.66 -6.08 -8.12
C TRP A 192 10.47 -5.07 -6.98
N ASP A 193 9.42 -4.27 -7.09
CA ASP A 193 9.12 -3.25 -6.10
C ASP A 193 8.36 -3.83 -4.91
N HIS A 194 8.68 -3.30 -3.73
CA HIS A 194 7.89 -3.46 -2.53
C HIS A 194 6.85 -2.36 -2.39
N SER A 195 7.19 -1.13 -2.77
CA SER A 195 6.30 0.03 -2.64
C SER A 195 6.69 1.16 -3.59
N VAL A 196 5.70 2.00 -3.91
CA VAL A 196 5.85 3.21 -4.71
C VAL A 196 5.09 4.35 -4.07
N ALA A 197 5.56 5.58 -4.27
CA ALA A 197 4.91 6.80 -3.77
C ALA A 197 5.26 8.03 -4.60
N TRP A 198 4.42 9.05 -4.54
CA TRP A 198 4.77 10.38 -5.03
C TRP A 198 5.65 11.12 -4.02
N MET A 199 6.59 11.91 -4.53
CA MET A 199 7.16 13.00 -3.72
C MET A 199 6.12 14.13 -3.58
N ASP A 200 6.23 14.91 -2.50
CA ASP A 200 5.20 15.89 -2.11
C ASP A 200 5.02 17.06 -3.08
N ASN A 201 6.09 17.42 -3.80
CA ASN A 201 6.05 18.41 -4.87
C ASN A 201 5.38 17.87 -6.16
N GLY A 202 5.16 16.56 -6.28
CA GLY A 202 4.61 15.92 -7.47
C GLY A 202 5.58 15.86 -8.66
N GLU A 203 6.86 16.19 -8.47
CA GLU A 203 7.87 16.26 -9.55
C GLU A 203 8.64 14.95 -9.74
N ALA A 204 8.51 14.02 -8.80
CA ALA A 204 9.19 12.73 -8.82
C ALA A 204 8.37 11.66 -8.10
N VAL A 205 8.69 10.41 -8.40
CA VAL A 205 8.17 9.25 -7.66
C VAL A 205 9.32 8.52 -6.96
N LEU A 206 9.02 7.96 -5.80
CA LEU A 206 9.91 7.11 -5.03
C LEU A 206 9.54 5.66 -5.25
N ILE A 207 10.56 4.82 -5.38
CA ILE A 207 10.42 3.39 -5.64
C ILE A 207 11.31 2.66 -4.64
N CYS A 208 10.73 1.75 -3.88
CA CYS A 208 11.48 0.78 -3.08
C CYS A 208 11.55 -0.52 -3.85
N ALA A 209 12.72 -0.88 -4.36
CA ALA A 209 12.94 -2.07 -5.18
C ALA A 209 14.33 -2.68 -4.95
N PHE A 210 14.51 -3.92 -5.39
CA PHE A 210 15.83 -4.53 -5.53
C PHE A 210 16.20 -4.64 -7.01
N ASP A 211 17.49 -4.49 -7.33
CA ASP A 211 18.02 -4.24 -8.68
C ASP A 211 18.57 -5.46 -9.40
N ASP A 212 18.63 -6.65 -8.78
CA ASP A 212 19.17 -7.85 -9.43
C ASP A 212 18.46 -9.16 -9.00
N VAL A 213 17.86 -9.86 -9.96
CA VAL A 213 17.14 -11.14 -9.75
C VAL A 213 18.01 -12.34 -10.12
N ASP A 214 19.06 -12.14 -10.90
CA ASP A 214 19.79 -13.26 -11.49
C ASP A 214 20.94 -13.75 -10.60
N HIS A 215 21.50 -12.91 -9.71
CA HIS A 215 22.78 -13.23 -9.04
C HIS A 215 22.80 -13.15 -7.50
N ILE A 216 21.66 -13.00 -6.83
CA ILE A 216 21.62 -12.85 -5.36
C ILE A 216 20.76 -13.96 -4.74
N LYS A 217 21.38 -14.79 -3.87
CA LYS A 217 20.65 -15.76 -3.04
C LYS A 217 19.62 -15.01 -2.19
N ASP A 218 18.43 -15.55 -1.96
CA ASP A 218 17.32 -14.87 -1.25
C ASP A 218 17.72 -14.17 0.08
N GLN A 219 18.79 -14.63 0.74
CA GLN A 219 19.29 -14.10 2.01
C GLN A 219 20.12 -12.81 1.89
N ASP A 220 20.57 -12.45 0.67
CA ASP A 220 21.43 -11.28 0.40
C ASP A 220 20.68 -10.15 -0.32
N ARG A 221 19.36 -10.29 -0.54
CA ARG A 221 18.56 -9.26 -1.20
C ARG A 221 18.45 -8.04 -0.29
N SER A 222 18.96 -6.90 -0.73
CA SER A 222 18.74 -5.61 -0.07
C SER A 222 17.79 -4.76 -0.92
N THR A 223 16.82 -4.13 -0.27
CA THR A 223 15.93 -3.17 -0.91
C THR A 223 16.58 -1.79 -0.91
N GLN A 224 16.55 -1.11 -2.05
CA GLN A 224 17.06 0.23 -2.20
C GLN A 224 15.91 1.19 -2.53
N LEU A 225 16.11 2.45 -2.17
CA LEU A 225 15.24 3.55 -2.54
C LEU A 225 15.78 4.23 -3.79
N TYR A 226 14.89 4.47 -4.73
CA TYR A 226 15.17 5.17 -5.96
C TYR A 226 14.21 6.33 -6.12
N ARG A 227 14.72 7.45 -6.64
CA ARG A 227 13.95 8.58 -7.14
C ARG A 227 13.88 8.49 -8.66
N TYR A 228 12.67 8.51 -9.21
CA TYR A 228 12.43 8.67 -10.63
C TYR A 228 11.93 10.09 -10.89
N ASP A 229 12.70 10.88 -11.63
CA ASP A 229 12.38 12.26 -11.98
C ASP A 229 11.36 12.32 -13.13
N LEU A 230 10.21 12.97 -12.91
CA LEU A 230 9.15 12.99 -13.92
C LEU A 230 9.39 13.98 -15.06
N ALA A 231 10.36 14.88 -14.96
CA ALA A 231 10.69 15.80 -16.04
C ALA A 231 11.73 15.22 -17.00
N THR A 232 12.68 14.44 -16.46
CA THR A 232 13.86 13.94 -17.18
C THR A 232 13.87 12.44 -17.44
N ASP A 233 12.97 11.68 -16.79
CA ASP A 233 12.97 10.21 -16.76
C ASP A 233 14.23 9.60 -16.13
N GLU A 234 15.05 10.42 -15.43
CA GLU A 234 16.25 9.96 -14.76
C GLU A 234 15.93 9.22 -13.45
N ILE A 235 16.67 8.14 -13.20
CA ILE A 235 16.61 7.36 -11.97
C ILE A 235 17.86 7.64 -11.14
N THR A 236 17.67 8.04 -9.88
CA THR A 236 18.73 8.24 -8.90
C THR A 236 18.53 7.30 -7.72
N GLN A 237 19.53 6.48 -7.39
CA GLN A 237 19.53 5.70 -6.16
C GLN A 237 19.79 6.62 -4.96
N LEU A 238 18.94 6.54 -3.94
CA LEU A 238 19.01 7.38 -2.74
C LEU A 238 19.67 6.68 -1.55
N THR A 239 19.73 5.35 -1.55
CA THR A 239 20.28 4.55 -0.45
C THR A 239 21.28 3.52 -0.95
N HIS A 240 22.25 3.16 -0.10
CA HIS A 240 23.24 2.12 -0.36
C HIS A 240 23.36 1.15 0.82
N SER A 241 22.22 0.67 1.34
CA SER A 241 22.20 -0.13 2.57
C SER A 241 22.11 -1.64 2.27
N LEU A 242 22.93 -2.44 2.95
CA LEU A 242 22.93 -3.91 2.86
C LEU A 242 21.85 -4.58 3.71
N GLU A 243 21.01 -3.82 4.42
CA GLU A 243 19.99 -4.39 5.29
C GLU A 243 18.66 -4.58 4.56
N TYR A 244 18.11 -5.79 4.63
CA TYR A 244 16.77 -6.11 4.15
C TYR A 244 15.72 -5.31 4.94
N LYS A 245 15.32 -4.15 4.41
CA LYS A 245 14.25 -3.33 4.98
C LYS A 245 13.05 -3.39 4.04
N MET A 246 12.21 -4.39 4.26
CA MET A 246 11.01 -4.65 3.45
C MET A 246 10.03 -3.47 3.39
N TYR A 247 10.14 -2.54 4.33
CA TYR A 247 9.15 -1.47 4.53
C TYR A 247 9.88 -0.17 4.83
N VAL A 248 9.78 0.78 3.90
CA VAL A 248 10.31 2.12 4.12
C VAL A 248 9.13 3.03 4.43
N ASP A 249 9.19 3.68 5.59
CA ASP A 249 8.11 4.46 6.19
C ASP A 249 7.98 5.83 5.50
N TRP A 250 7.30 5.86 4.35
CA TRP A 250 7.06 7.10 3.59
C TRP A 250 5.57 7.33 3.31
N ILE A 251 4.73 6.29 3.25
CA ILE A 251 3.25 6.28 3.34
C ILE A 251 2.73 4.86 3.04
N SER A 252 1.68 4.46 3.76
CA SER A 252 0.92 3.18 3.76
C SER A 252 1.45 2.01 2.90
N ASP A 253 2.24 1.11 3.49
CA ASP A 253 1.70 -0.19 3.95
C ASP A 253 2.74 -1.02 4.73
N GLU A 254 2.18 -1.84 5.64
CA GLU A 254 2.82 -2.70 6.63
C GLU A 254 3.83 -2.03 7.60
N VAL A 255 3.23 -1.21 8.49
CA VAL A 255 3.65 -0.78 9.85
C VAL A 255 4.39 0.58 10.02
N TYR A 256 3.83 1.38 10.95
CA TYR A 256 4.28 2.64 11.61
C TYR A 256 4.07 4.01 10.94
N ALA A 257 2.91 4.28 10.31
CA ALA A 257 2.59 5.65 9.88
C ALA A 257 2.71 6.70 11.02
N VAL A 258 3.61 7.68 10.89
CA VAL A 258 3.88 8.69 11.92
C VAL A 258 3.25 10.05 11.57
N SER A 259 2.26 10.44 12.38
CA SER A 259 1.73 11.81 12.62
C SER A 259 0.65 12.42 11.69
N PRO A 260 -0.36 13.12 12.27
CA PRO A 260 -1.51 13.72 11.58
C PRO A 260 -1.42 15.22 11.21
N VAL A 261 -0.29 15.91 11.42
CA VAL A 261 -0.22 17.40 11.31
C VAL A 261 0.44 17.88 10.01
N GLY A 262 0.14 17.19 8.91
CA GLY A 262 0.78 17.37 7.60
C GLY A 262 1.91 16.37 7.38
N LYS A 263 2.28 16.16 6.12
CA LYS A 263 3.55 15.53 5.78
C LYS A 263 4.65 16.46 6.30
N TYR A 264 5.08 16.24 7.55
CA TYR A 264 6.35 16.81 7.98
C TYR A 264 7.40 16.38 6.97
N PRO A 265 8.46 17.17 6.71
CA PRO A 265 9.66 16.65 6.09
C PRO A 265 10.09 15.47 6.97
N VAL A 266 9.64 14.27 6.60
CA VAL A 266 10.08 13.04 7.22
C VAL A 266 11.60 13.10 7.10
N LEU A 267 12.30 12.78 8.19
CA LEU A 267 13.76 12.74 8.36
C LEU A 267 14.49 12.03 7.19
N TRP A 268 14.51 12.69 6.04
CA TRP A 268 15.11 12.28 4.78
C TRP A 268 15.89 13.44 4.19
N GLY A 269 15.54 14.69 4.53
CA GLY A 269 16.41 15.85 4.27
C GLY A 269 17.75 15.76 5.00
N GLU A 270 17.79 15.02 6.11
CA GLU A 270 19.01 14.53 6.71
C GLU A 270 18.92 13.00 6.69
N LEU A 271 19.64 12.35 5.75
CA LEU A 271 20.02 10.95 5.86
C LEU A 271 20.29 10.64 7.33
N LYS A 272 19.59 9.65 7.90
CA LYS A 272 19.93 9.11 9.23
C LYS A 272 21.42 8.83 9.21
N LYS A 273 22.21 9.72 9.83
CA LYS A 273 23.64 9.50 9.99
C LYS A 273 23.77 8.15 10.68
N ASP A 274 24.63 7.33 10.09
CA ASP A 274 25.05 6.04 10.61
C ASP A 274 25.17 6.12 12.15
N TYR A 275 24.27 5.46 12.86
CA TYR A 275 24.43 5.24 14.31
C TYR A 275 25.45 4.13 14.60
N SER A 276 26.24 3.72 13.61
CA SER A 276 27.33 2.76 13.76
C SER A 276 28.64 3.39 14.25
N ALA A 277 28.68 4.71 14.53
CA ALA A 277 29.86 5.37 15.08
C ALA A 277 29.59 5.99 16.47
N GLY A 278 29.67 5.18 17.54
CA GLY A 278 29.88 5.72 18.89
C GLY A 278 29.47 4.87 20.10
N ARG A 279 30.38 3.98 20.52
CA ARG A 279 30.56 3.36 21.86
C ARG A 279 29.52 2.35 22.35
#